data_AF-A0A9D0XPM5-F1
#
_entry.id   AF-A0A9D0XPM5-F1
#
_cell.length_a   1.000
_cell.length_b   1.000
_cell.length_c   1.000
_cell.angle_alpha   90.00
_cell.angle_beta   90.00
_cell.angle_gamma   90.00
#
_symmetry.space_group_name_H-M   'P 1'
#
loop_
_entity.id
_entity.type
_entity.pdbx_description
1 polymer ?
#
loop_
_entity_poly.entity_id
_entity_poly.type
_entity_poly.pdbx_seq_one_letter_code
_entity_poly.pdbx_strand_id
1 'polypeptide(L)'
;MGLEVAKSVAAGIAVGLALLQGLAMLQVQGKGPALFPFEKQVLRRWHRRGGVAALGLMTAVAAACVLGEGIYAYPFRVWVHAVAGTLAILVLLVKVVFTHRTRRLVRYNGLLGRAAGLLILIAFLASVAGYYLSSRF
;
A
#
# COMPACT_ATOMS: atom_id res chain seq x y z
N MET A 1 -19.95 11.89 6.41
CA MET A 1 -20.15 11.06 5.20
C MET A 1 -19.06 11.25 4.14
N GLY A 2 -18.77 12.46 3.64
CA GLY A 2 -17.79 12.65 2.55
C GLY A 2 -16.35 12.16 2.83
N LEU A 3 -15.84 12.35 4.05
CA LEU A 3 -14.46 11.98 4.41
C LEU A 3 -14.25 10.46 4.49
N GLU A 4 -15.21 9.70 5.03
CA GLU A 4 -15.11 8.24 5.15
C GLU A 4 -15.16 7.55 3.78
N VAL A 5 -16.02 8.05 2.89
CA VAL A 5 -16.09 7.57 1.50
C VAL A 5 -14.77 7.88 0.77
N ALA A 6 -14.23 9.09 0.94
CA ALA A 6 -12.94 9.46 0.36
C ALA A 6 -11.78 8.59 0.87
N LYS A 7 -11.72 8.32 2.18
CA LYS A 7 -10.73 7.40 2.79
C LYS A 7 -10.84 6.00 2.19
N SER A 8 -12.06 5.48 2.04
CA SER A 8 -12.33 4.14 1.51
C SER A 8 -11.97 4.01 0.04
N VAL A 9 -12.31 5.02 -0.78
CA VAL A 9 -11.91 5.09 -2.20
C VAL A 9 -10.39 5.16 -2.32
N ALA A 10 -9.74 6.02 -1.55
CA ALA A 10 -8.28 6.14 -1.54
C ALA A 10 -7.58 4.83 -1.14
N ALA A 11 -8.11 4.13 -0.13
CA ALA A 11 -7.61 2.82 0.28
C ALA A 11 -7.79 1.76 -0.82
N GLY A 12 -8.95 1.74 -1.49
CA GLY A 12 -9.18 0.86 -2.64
C GLY A 12 -8.21 1.14 -3.79
N ILE A 13 -7.97 2.42 -4.11
CA ILE A 13 -6.97 2.83 -5.09
C ILE A 13 -5.57 2.35 -4.67
N ALA A 14 -5.19 2.50 -3.40
CA ALA A 14 -3.89 2.07 -2.90
C ALA A 14 -3.69 0.55 -3.06
N VAL A 15 -4.71 -0.26 -2.74
CA VAL A 15 -4.70 -1.72 -2.94
C VAL A 15 -4.57 -2.05 -4.43
N GLY A 16 -5.38 -1.42 -5.29
CA GLY A 16 -5.32 -1.63 -6.74
C GLY A 16 -3.94 -1.30 -7.32
N LEU A 17 -3.36 -0.17 -6.92
CA LEU A 17 -2.01 0.23 -7.31
C LEU A 17 -0.94 -0.75 -6.82
N ALA A 18 -1.06 -1.26 -5.58
CA ALA A 18 -0.14 -2.26 -5.05
C ALA A 18 -0.19 -3.57 -5.84
N LEU A 19 -1.40 -4.03 -6.20
CA LEU A 19 -1.60 -5.21 -7.04
C LEU A 19 -1.01 -5.01 -8.43
N LEU A 20 -1.35 -3.91 -9.10
CA LEU A 20 -0.84 -3.58 -10.43
C LEU A 20 0.70 -3.51 -10.45
N GLN A 21 1.30 -2.90 -9.43
CA GLN A 21 2.76 -2.87 -9.29
C GLN A 21 3.38 -4.23 -9.02
N GLY A 22 2.68 -5.10 -8.27
CA GLY A 22 3.08 -6.48 -8.05
C GLY A 22 3.10 -7.27 -9.36
N LEU A 23 2.01 -7.18 -10.14
CA LEU A 23 1.87 -7.83 -11.45
C LEU A 23 2.92 -7.35 -12.45
N ALA A 24 3.14 -6.04 -12.53
CA ALA A 24 4.19 -5.49 -13.41
C ALA A 24 5.57 -6.00 -13.03
N MET A 25 5.87 -6.13 -11.73
CA MET A 25 7.15 -6.65 -11.29
C MET A 25 7.31 -8.15 -11.58
N LEU A 26 6.23 -8.94 -11.48
CA LEU A 26 6.23 -10.36 -11.89
C LEU A 26 6.54 -10.51 -13.39
N GLN A 27 5.91 -9.69 -14.24
CA GLN A 27 6.20 -9.67 -15.67
C GLN A 27 7.65 -9.22 -15.96
N VAL A 28 8.15 -8.19 -15.28
CA VAL A 28 9.56 -7.74 -15.42
C VAL A 28 10.56 -8.83 -15.03
N GLN A 29 10.23 -9.65 -14.03
CA GLN A 29 11.04 -10.79 -13.58
C GLN A 29 10.90 -12.03 -14.48
N GLY A 30 9.99 -12.03 -15.45
CA GLY A 30 9.68 -13.21 -16.27
C GLY A 30 8.98 -14.33 -15.51
N LYS A 31 8.34 -14.03 -14.37
CA LYS A 31 7.67 -14.99 -13.48
C LYS A 31 6.15 -14.99 -13.61
N GLY A 32 5.59 -14.29 -14.59
CA GLY A 32 4.16 -14.17 -14.80
C GLY A 32 3.81 -13.88 -16.25
N PRO A 33 2.52 -13.98 -16.61
CA PRO A 33 2.05 -13.70 -17.96
C PRO A 33 2.33 -12.26 -18.38
N ALA A 34 2.45 -12.03 -19.70
CA ALA A 34 2.60 -10.70 -20.28
C ALA A 34 1.27 -9.95 -20.22
N LEU A 35 0.91 -9.43 -19.05
CA LEU A 35 -0.34 -8.71 -18.81
C LEU A 35 -0.30 -7.28 -19.34
N PHE A 36 0.87 -6.66 -19.37
CA PHE A 36 1.06 -5.28 -19.81
C PHE A 36 1.74 -5.24 -21.19
N PRO A 37 1.22 -4.47 -22.16
CA PRO A 37 1.79 -4.34 -23.50
C PRO A 37 2.97 -3.35 -23.53
N PHE A 38 3.81 -3.34 -22.51
CA PHE A 38 4.92 -2.39 -22.36
C PHE A 38 6.26 -3.11 -22.24
N GLU A 39 7.32 -2.46 -22.72
CA GLU A 39 8.67 -2.94 -22.54
C GLU A 39 9.07 -3.02 -21.07
N LYS A 40 9.96 -3.97 -20.74
CA LYS A 40 10.46 -4.16 -19.37
C LYS A 40 11.09 -2.89 -18.79
N GLN A 41 11.72 -2.06 -19.60
CA GLN A 41 12.32 -0.80 -19.14
C GLN A 41 11.25 0.22 -18.71
N VAL A 42 10.17 0.33 -19.49
CA VAL A 42 9.02 1.19 -19.19
C VAL A 42 8.32 0.71 -17.91
N LEU A 43 8.06 -0.59 -17.79
CA LEU A 43 7.49 -1.19 -16.58
C LEU A 43 8.33 -0.95 -15.33
N ARG A 44 9.66 -0.99 -15.42
CA ARG A 44 10.55 -0.65 -14.30
C ARG A 44 10.46 0.82 -13.90
N ARG A 45 10.40 1.75 -14.87
CA ARG A 45 10.21 3.18 -14.60
C ARG A 45 8.84 3.44 -13.97
N TRP A 46 7.81 2.79 -14.49
CA TRP A 46 6.46 2.88 -13.95
C TRP A 46 6.39 2.33 -12.52
N HIS A 47 6.95 1.15 -12.25
CA HIS A 47 7.03 0.57 -10.90
C HIS A 47 7.76 1.50 -9.92
N ARG A 48 8.85 2.15 -10.34
CA ARG A 48 9.58 3.09 -9.48
C ARG A 48 8.75 4.33 -9.14
N ARG A 49 8.15 4.98 -10.15
CA ARG A 49 7.29 6.17 -9.95
C ARG A 49 6.04 5.82 -9.15
N GLY A 50 5.44 4.67 -9.45
CA GLY A 50 4.30 4.13 -8.72
C GLY A 50 4.61 3.90 -7.24
N GLY A 51 5.81 3.41 -6.91
CA GLY A 51 6.22 3.22 -5.51
C GLY A 51 6.25 4.54 -4.72
N VAL A 52 6.74 5.62 -5.34
CA VAL A 52 6.74 6.97 -4.73
C VAL A 52 5.32 7.52 -4.59
N ALA A 53 4.49 7.37 -5.64
CA ALA A 53 3.10 7.81 -5.61
C ALA A 53 2.29 7.06 -4.54
N ALA A 54 2.48 5.74 -4.40
CA ALA A 54 1.83 4.93 -3.38
C ALA A 54 2.24 5.36 -1.97
N LEU A 55 3.53 5.62 -1.74
CA LEU A 55 4.00 6.17 -0.46
C LEU A 55 3.34 7.51 -0.15
N GLY A 56 3.29 8.44 -1.11
CA GLY A 56 2.63 9.73 -0.95
C GLY A 56 1.14 9.59 -0.61
N LEU A 57 0.43 8.75 -1.35
CA LEU A 57 -1.00 8.48 -1.13
C LEU A 57 -1.25 7.90 0.26
N MET A 58 -0.50 6.86 0.67
CA MET A 58 -0.68 6.25 1.98
C MET A 58 -0.39 7.22 3.12
N THR A 59 0.64 8.05 2.98
CA THR A 59 0.99 9.05 3.99
C THR A 59 -0.10 10.11 4.11
N ALA A 60 -0.66 10.56 2.98
CA ALA A 60 -1.78 11.51 2.96
C ALA A 60 -3.04 10.93 3.61
N VAL A 61 -3.37 9.66 3.31
CA VAL A 61 -4.51 8.96 3.94
C VAL A 61 -4.29 8.82 5.45
N ALA A 62 -3.08 8.42 5.88
CA ALA A 62 -2.75 8.32 7.30
C ALA A 62 -2.88 9.67 8.02
N ALA A 63 -2.38 10.76 7.42
CA ALA A 63 -2.53 12.10 7.97
C ALA A 63 -4.01 12.50 8.10
N ALA A 64 -4.83 12.24 7.09
CA ALA A 64 -6.27 12.49 7.14
C ALA A 64 -6.99 11.63 8.20
N CYS A 65 -6.49 10.44 8.50
CA CYS A 65 -7.03 9.60 9.58
C CYS A 65 -6.67 10.17 10.97
N VAL A 66 -5.43 10.60 11.17
CA VAL A 66 -4.97 11.18 12.45
C VAL A 66 -5.59 12.55 12.72
N LEU A 67 -5.70 13.41 11.71
CA LEU A 67 -6.24 14.76 11.86
C LEU A 67 -7.78 14.81 11.89
N GLY A 68 -8.44 13.76 11.37
CA GLY A 68 -9.89 13.73 11.19
C GLY A 68 -10.67 13.04 12.30
N GLU A 69 -10.03 12.32 13.22
CA GLU A 69 -10.70 11.58 14.29
C GLU A 69 -10.06 11.87 15.64
N GLY A 70 -10.87 12.23 16.63
CA GLY A 70 -10.44 12.40 18.02
C GLY A 70 -10.13 11.07 18.71
N ILE A 71 -9.23 11.11 19.69
CA ILE A 71 -8.73 9.95 20.45
C ILE A 71 -9.86 9.38 21.33
N TYR A 72 -10.73 8.55 20.77
CA TYR A 72 -11.68 7.74 21.53
C TYR A 72 -11.16 6.32 21.69
N ALA A 73 -11.67 5.60 22.69
CA ALA A 73 -11.29 4.24 23.03
C ALA A 73 -11.34 3.32 21.79
N TYR A 74 -10.18 3.12 21.19
CA TYR A 74 -10.08 2.46 19.91
C TYR A 74 -10.21 0.94 20.09
N PRO A 75 -11.21 0.28 19.47
CA PRO A 75 -11.30 -1.17 19.50
C PRO A 75 -10.02 -1.77 18.89
N PHE A 76 -9.68 -3.01 19.27
CA PHE A 76 -8.49 -3.74 18.80
C PHE A 76 -8.27 -3.65 17.27
N ARG A 77 -9.36 -3.59 16.49
CA ARG A 77 -9.36 -3.34 15.04
C ARG A 77 -8.59 -2.08 14.63
N VAL A 78 -8.83 -0.95 15.28
CA VAL A 78 -8.20 0.32 14.91
C VAL A 78 -6.71 0.29 15.25
N TRP A 79 -6.34 -0.41 16.32
CA TRP A 79 -4.95 -0.73 16.63
C TRP A 79 -4.28 -1.55 15.52
N VAL A 80 -4.91 -2.65 15.09
CA VAL A 80 -4.38 -3.48 13.98
C VAL A 80 -4.26 -2.67 12.69
N HIS A 81 -5.27 -1.86 12.35
CA HIS A 81 -5.24 -1.00 11.18
C HIS A 81 -4.12 0.04 11.25
N ALA A 82 -3.99 0.74 12.38
CA ALA A 82 -2.97 1.77 12.58
C ALA A 82 -1.56 1.17 12.54
N VAL A 83 -1.33 0.04 13.21
CA VAL A 83 -0.04 -0.66 13.21
C VAL A 83 0.31 -1.16 11.81
N ALA A 84 -0.61 -1.86 11.13
CA ALA A 84 -0.38 -2.38 9.79
C ALA A 84 -0.15 -1.25 8.77
N GLY A 85 -0.94 -0.17 8.84
CA GLY A 85 -0.79 1.01 7.98
C GLY A 85 0.54 1.73 8.21
N THR A 86 0.94 1.92 9.46
CA THR A 86 2.22 2.54 9.81
C THR A 86 3.40 1.69 9.33
N LEU A 87 3.36 0.38 9.55
CA LEU A 87 4.38 -0.54 9.07
C LEU A 87 4.43 -0.56 7.53
N ALA A 88 3.29 -0.50 6.84
CA ALA A 88 3.25 -0.43 5.38
C ALA A 88 3.98 0.82 4.86
N ILE A 89 3.73 1.98 5.47
CA ILE A 89 4.40 3.24 5.13
C ILE A 89 5.90 3.14 5.37
N LEU A 90 6.32 2.61 6.53
CA LEU A 90 7.74 2.44 6.85
C LEU A 90 8.45 1.51 5.86
N VAL A 91 7.85 0.37 5.53
CA VAL A 91 8.41 -0.59 4.56
C VAL A 91 8.48 0.03 3.16
N LEU A 92 7.46 0.78 2.73
CA LEU A 92 7.49 1.51 1.46
C LEU A 92 8.56 2.59 1.45
N LEU A 93 8.72 3.34 2.54
CA LEU A 93 9.76 4.35 2.69
C LEU A 93 11.14 3.73 2.55
N VAL A 94 11.41 2.64 3.29
CA VAL A 94 12.66 1.89 3.20
C VAL A 94 12.89 1.39 1.77
N LYS A 95 11.86 0.83 1.12
CA LYS A 95 11.93 0.39 -0.28
C LYS A 95 12.32 1.54 -1.21
N VAL A 96 11.66 2.71 -1.09
CA VAL A 96 11.93 3.88 -1.93
C VAL A 96 13.36 4.38 -1.70
N VAL A 97 13.78 4.52 -0.44
CA VAL A 97 15.14 4.96 -0.08
C VAL A 97 16.19 3.99 -0.63
N PHE A 98 16.00 2.67 -0.47
CA PHE A 98 16.94 1.67 -0.98
C PHE A 98 17.02 1.68 -2.50
N THR A 99 15.89 1.84 -3.17
CA THR A 99 15.82 1.93 -4.64
C THR A 99 16.57 3.16 -5.17
N HIS A 100 16.60 4.26 -4.41
CA HIS A 100 17.27 5.50 -4.81
C HIS A 100 18.75 5.57 -4.40
N ARG A 101 19.14 4.97 -3.27
CA ARG A 101 20.47 5.18 -2.68
C ARG A 101 21.49 4.10 -3.03
N THR A 102 21.09 2.84 -3.21
CA THR A 102 22.07 1.73 -3.27
C THR A 102 21.69 0.62 -4.26
N ARG A 103 22.43 0.46 -5.36
CA ARG A 103 22.22 -0.63 -6.34
C ARG A 103 22.38 -2.04 -5.73
N ARG A 104 23.20 -2.20 -4.67
CA ARG A 104 23.41 -3.50 -3.99
C ARG A 104 22.17 -3.99 -3.21
N LEU A 105 21.33 -3.07 -2.71
CA LEU A 105 20.15 -3.42 -1.90
C LEU A 105 18.92 -3.77 -2.75
N VAL A 106 19.01 -3.65 -4.08
CA VAL A 106 17.93 -3.96 -5.02
C VAL A 106 17.49 -5.43 -4.93
N ARG A 107 18.35 -6.34 -4.45
CA ARG A 107 17.95 -7.75 -4.17
C ARG A 107 16.81 -7.85 -3.16
N TYR A 108 16.74 -6.94 -2.18
CA TYR A 108 15.69 -6.94 -1.14
C TYR A 108 14.42 -6.20 -1.55
N ASN A 109 14.43 -5.42 -2.63
CA ASN A 109 13.25 -4.65 -3.08
C ASN A 109 12.02 -5.51 -3.38
N GLY A 110 12.24 -6.74 -3.87
CA GLY A 110 11.15 -7.68 -4.10
C GLY A 110 10.47 -8.11 -2.80
N LEU A 111 11.27 -8.38 -1.75
CA LEU A 111 10.79 -8.76 -0.43
C LEU A 111 10.04 -7.60 0.23
N LEU A 112 10.64 -6.39 0.22
CA LEU A 112 10.02 -5.17 0.75
C LEU A 112 8.71 -4.84 0.02
N GLY A 113 8.67 -5.04 -1.31
CA GLY A 113 7.45 -4.84 -2.09
C GLY A 113 6.31 -5.78 -1.68
N ARG A 114 6.60 -7.07 -1.45
CA ARG A 114 5.59 -8.04 -0.97
C ARG A 114 5.14 -7.73 0.45
N ALA A 115 6.09 -7.41 1.34
CA ALA A 115 5.78 -7.04 2.72
C ALA A 115 4.87 -5.81 2.78
N ALA A 116 5.19 -4.75 2.01
CA ALA A 116 4.33 -3.58 1.89
C ALA A 116 2.93 -3.95 1.37
N GLY A 117 2.83 -4.75 0.31
CA GLY A 117 1.55 -5.18 -0.25
C GLY A 117 0.69 -5.97 0.74
N LEU A 118 1.30 -6.88 1.51
CA LEU A 118 0.61 -7.64 2.56
C LEU A 118 0.12 -6.73 3.69
N LEU A 119 0.95 -5.79 4.15
CA LEU A 119 0.56 -4.86 5.21
C LEU A 119 -0.56 -3.92 4.77
N ILE A 120 -0.55 -3.46 3.52
CA ILE A 120 -1.65 -2.70 2.91
C ILE A 120 -2.93 -3.53 2.89
N LEU A 121 -2.84 -4.79 2.46
CA LEU A 121 -3.99 -5.69 2.42
C LEU A 121 -4.56 -5.96 3.82
N ILE A 122 -3.70 -6.19 4.82
CA ILE A 122 -4.12 -6.39 6.21
C ILE A 122 -4.82 -5.13 6.75
N ALA A 123 -4.23 -3.95 6.53
CA ALA A 123 -4.84 -2.69 6.94
C ALA A 123 -6.22 -2.49 6.29
N PHE A 124 -6.34 -2.80 4.99
CA PHE A 124 -7.59 -2.73 4.24
C PHE A 124 -8.64 -3.73 4.76
N LEU A 125 -8.26 -5.00 4.96
CA LEU A 125 -9.15 -6.02 5.48
C LEU A 125 -9.61 -5.71 6.91
N ALA A 126 -8.75 -5.15 7.75
CA ALA A 126 -9.13 -4.69 9.09
C ALA A 126 -10.19 -3.57 9.03
N SER A 127 -10.12 -2.67 8.05
CA SER A 127 -11.16 -1.66 7.81
C SER A 127 -12.46 -2.27 7.28
N VAL A 128 -12.38 -3.17 6.29
CA VAL A 128 -13.56 -3.81 5.67
C VAL A 128 -14.29 -4.72 6.66
N ALA A 129 -13.57 -5.54 7.41
CA ALA A 129 -14.14 -6.39 8.46
C ALA A 129 -14.88 -5.56 9.51
N GLY A 130 -14.41 -4.33 9.77
CA GLY A 130 -15.09 -3.36 10.63
C GLY A 130 -16.50 -3.01 10.15
N TYR A 131 -16.66 -2.69 8.86
CA TYR A 131 -17.96 -2.37 8.26
C TYR A 131 -18.93 -3.56 8.30
N TYR A 132 -18.47 -4.77 7.98
CA TYR A 132 -19.33 -5.96 7.95
C TYR A 132 -19.74 -6.46 9.35
N LEU A 133 -18.89 -6.28 10.37
CA LEU A 133 -19.21 -6.65 11.74
C LEU A 133 -20.10 -5.61 12.43
N SER A 134 -19.96 -4.32 12.11
CA SER A 134 -20.83 -3.27 12.66
C SER A 134 -22.21 -3.19 12.01
N SER A 135 -22.38 -3.72 10.79
CA SER A 135 -23.67 -3.75 10.09
C SER A 135 -24.57 -4.93 10.48
N ARG A 136 -24.13 -5.80 11.41
CA ARG A 136 -24.87 -6.99 11.86
C ARG A 136 -25.42 -6.86 13.28
N PHE A 137 -25.31 -5.69 13.90
CA PHE A 137 -25.89 -5.37 15.21
C PHE A 137 -26.60 -4.03 15.14
#